data_AF-A0A1V5QN95-F1
#
_entry.id   AF-A0A1V5QN95-F1
#
_cell.length_a   1.000
_cell.length_b   1.000
_cell.length_c   1.000
_cell.angle_alpha   90.00
_cell.angle_beta   90.00
_cell.angle_gamma   90.00
#
_symmetry.space_group_name_H-M   'P 1'
#
loop_
_entity.id
_entity.type
_entity.pdbx_description
1 polymer ?
#
loop_
_entity_poly.entity_id
_entity_poly.type
_entity_poly.pdbx_seq_one_letter_code
_entity_poly.pdbx_strand_id
1 'polypeptide(L)'
;MVLRNQKHVLLAGGSVLLLCFAWLYTHYRQFFPPCMFHQLTGLHCPGCGATRALYALLHLDLARALHMNALFILVGLPVLAILGLEMMQEKLYVSARAHKWMAYGYLILAVLFTIARNIPLPPFSLLAPY
;
A
#
# COMPACT_ATOMS: atom_id res chain seq x y z
N MET A 1 -33.98 -10.27 -40.64
CA MET A 1 -32.72 -9.53 -40.91
C MET A 1 -32.32 -8.56 -39.78
N VAL A 2 -33.26 -8.00 -39.02
CA VAL A 2 -33.01 -7.00 -37.94
C VAL A 2 -32.21 -7.54 -36.74
N LEU A 3 -32.36 -8.82 -36.38
CA LEU A 3 -31.70 -9.41 -35.20
C LEU A 3 -30.17 -9.59 -35.32
N ARG A 4 -29.63 -9.65 -36.55
CA ARG A 4 -28.18 -9.85 -36.78
C ARG A 4 -27.41 -8.54 -36.62
N ASN A 5 -28.02 -7.41 -36.99
CA ASN A 5 -27.40 -6.09 -36.88
C ASN A 5 -27.32 -5.61 -35.41
N GLN A 6 -28.32 -5.95 -34.59
CA GLN A 6 -28.34 -5.66 -33.15
C GLN A 6 -27.17 -6.32 -32.39
N LYS A 7 -26.80 -7.56 -32.75
CA LYS A 7 -25.66 -8.26 -32.14
C LYS A 7 -24.32 -7.58 -32.45
N HIS A 8 -24.13 -7.09 -33.68
CA HIS A 8 -22.89 -6.39 -34.06
C HIS A 8 -22.78 -5.01 -33.40
N VAL A 9 -23.89 -4.28 -33.24
CA VAL A 9 -23.91 -3.00 -32.52
C VAL A 9 -23.62 -3.19 -31.03
N LEU A 10 -24.17 -4.22 -30.39
CA LEU A 10 -23.87 -4.55 -28.99
C LEU A 10 -22.42 -4.99 -28.79
N LEU A 11 -21.88 -5.80 -29.71
CA LEU A 11 -20.48 -6.23 -29.67
C LEU A 11 -19.51 -5.06 -29.91
N ALA A 12 -19.82 -4.16 -30.86
CA ALA A 12 -19.03 -2.97 -31.13
C ALA A 12 -19.09 -1.96 -29.96
N GLY A 13 -20.28 -1.74 -29.38
CA GLY A 13 -20.45 -0.88 -28.21
C GLY A 13 -19.71 -1.41 -26.97
N GLY A 14 -19.79 -2.73 -26.73
CA GLY A 14 -19.08 -3.38 -25.62
C GLY A 14 -17.56 -3.32 -25.76
N SER A 15 -17.04 -3.44 -26.99
CA SER A 15 -15.59 -3.35 -27.26
C SER A 15 -15.06 -1.92 -27.13
N VAL A 16 -15.82 -0.91 -27.54
CA VAL A 16 -15.45 0.50 -27.30
C VAL A 16 -15.42 0.84 -25.81
N LEU A 17 -16.40 0.37 -25.04
CA LEU A 17 -16.43 0.57 -23.59
C LEU A 17 -15.26 -0.14 -22.88
N LEU A 18 -14.92 -1.36 -23.28
CA LEU A 18 -13.77 -2.10 -22.76
C LEU A 18 -12.45 -1.40 -23.08
N LEU A 19 -12.28 -0.90 -24.30
CA LEU A 19 -11.08 -0.16 -24.70
C LEU A 19 -10.98 1.18 -23.97
N CYS A 20 -12.10 1.89 -23.80
CA CYS A 20 -12.14 3.14 -23.03
C CYS A 20 -11.81 2.90 -21.55
N PHE A 21 -12.38 1.84 -20.96
CA PHE A 21 -12.05 1.43 -19.58
C PHE A 21 -10.59 1.03 -19.44
N ALA A 22 -10.05 0.22 -20.35
CA ALA A 22 -8.64 -0.16 -20.34
C ALA A 22 -7.71 1.05 -20.53
N TRP A 23 -8.08 1.99 -21.41
CA TRP A 23 -7.35 3.24 -21.61
C TRP A 23 -7.39 4.11 -20.35
N LEU A 24 -8.56 4.36 -19.76
CA LEU A 24 -8.68 5.11 -18.51
C LEU A 24 -7.94 4.43 -17.35
N TYR A 25 -8.06 3.11 -17.22
CA TYR A 25 -7.37 2.33 -16.20
C TYR A 25 -5.84 2.41 -16.33
N THR A 26 -5.33 2.41 -17.57
CA THR A 26 -3.89 2.56 -17.82
C THR A 26 -3.41 4.01 -17.70
N HIS A 27 -4.26 5.01 -18.00
CA HIS A 27 -3.89 6.42 -17.96
C HIS A 27 -3.97 7.05 -16.56
N TYR A 28 -4.94 6.64 -15.74
CA TYR A 28 -5.11 7.12 -14.36
C TYR A 28 -4.41 6.25 -13.33
N ARG A 29 -3.38 5.50 -13.75
CA ARG A 29 -2.89 4.37 -12.97
C ARG A 29 -2.37 4.79 -11.60
N GLN A 30 -1.64 5.90 -11.44
CA GLN A 30 -1.06 6.29 -10.13
C GLN A 30 -0.80 7.80 -10.00
N PHE A 31 -1.61 8.51 -9.21
CA PHE A 31 -1.30 9.87 -8.74
C PHE A 31 -0.77 9.80 -7.29
N PHE A 32 0.48 9.39 -7.13
CA PHE A 32 1.19 9.60 -5.86
C PHE A 32 2.23 10.70 -6.07
N PRO A 33 2.13 11.83 -5.35
CA PRO A 33 3.17 12.84 -5.44
C PRO A 33 4.53 12.22 -5.05
N PRO A 34 5.63 12.71 -5.65
CA PRO A 34 6.97 12.32 -5.24
C PRO A 34 7.17 12.64 -3.75
N CYS A 35 7.95 11.82 -3.05
CA CYS A 35 8.24 12.03 -1.64
C CYS A 35 9.17 13.23 -1.47
N MET A 36 8.64 14.36 -0.97
CA MET A 36 9.43 15.57 -0.71
C MET A 36 10.63 15.31 0.21
N PHE A 37 10.45 14.46 1.23
CA PHE A 37 11.55 14.09 2.14
C PHE A 37 12.71 13.42 1.40
N HIS A 38 12.40 12.53 0.47
CA HIS A 38 13.43 11.86 -0.33
C HIS A 38 14.11 12.83 -1.30
N GLN A 39 13.35 13.76 -1.90
CA GLN A 39 13.95 14.80 -2.75
C GLN A 39 14.89 15.74 -1.99
N LEU A 40 14.59 16.03 -0.71
CA LEU A 40 15.40 16.93 0.11
C LEU A 40 16.61 16.24 0.75
N THR A 41 16.49 14.97 1.15
CA THR A 41 17.51 14.28 1.96
C THR A 41 18.21 13.12 1.25
N GLY A 42 17.66 12.64 0.14
CA GLY A 42 18.07 11.39 -0.49
C GLY A 42 17.67 10.13 0.29
N LEU A 43 17.08 10.25 1.48
CA LEU A 43 16.74 9.12 2.34
C LEU A 43 15.34 8.58 2.04
N HIS A 44 15.17 7.26 2.16
CA HIS A 44 13.90 6.58 2.02
C HIS A 44 13.11 6.65 3.35
N CYS A 45 12.06 7.46 3.38
CA CYS A 45 11.14 7.56 4.51
C CYS A 45 10.18 6.36 4.55
N PRO A 46 10.05 5.64 5.69
CA PRO A 46 9.09 4.54 5.81
C PRO A 46 7.63 5.02 5.74
N GLY A 47 7.33 6.28 6.12
CA GLY A 47 5.98 6.83 6.13
C GLY A 47 5.35 6.88 4.73
N CYS A 48 6.02 7.49 3.76
CA CYS A 48 5.57 7.49 2.36
C CYS A 48 5.58 6.09 1.73
N GLY A 49 6.47 5.20 2.21
CA GLY A 49 6.45 3.79 1.81
C GLY A 49 5.20 3.06 2.30
N ALA A 50 4.72 3.36 3.51
CA ALA A 50 3.53 2.74 4.09
C ALA A 50 2.25 3.09 3.30
N THR A 51 2.10 4.33 2.85
CA THR A 51 0.93 4.73 2.03
C THR A 51 0.93 4.03 0.67
N ARG A 52 2.10 3.91 0.03
CA ARG A 52 2.26 3.16 -1.23
C ARG A 52 2.06 1.66 -1.02
N ALA A 53 2.49 1.12 0.11
CA ALA A 53 2.26 -0.28 0.47
C ALA A 53 0.77 -0.57 0.67
N LEU A 54 0.06 0.31 1.39
CA LEU A 54 -1.39 0.21 1.57
C LEU A 54 -2.12 0.29 0.22
N TYR A 55 -1.73 1.21 -0.66
CA TYR A 55 -2.30 1.30 -2.00
C TYR A 55 -2.09 0.01 -2.81
N ALA A 56 -0.88 -0.56 -2.81
CA ALA A 56 -0.60 -1.82 -3.49
C ALA A 56 -1.45 -2.96 -2.91
N LEU A 57 -1.60 -3.01 -1.59
CA LEU A 57 -2.43 -4.00 -0.90
C LEU A 57 -3.91 -3.88 -1.29
N LEU A 58 -4.45 -2.65 -1.41
CA LEU A 58 -5.82 -2.41 -1.88
C LEU A 58 -6.05 -2.87 -3.32
N HIS A 59 -4.98 -2.95 -4.12
CA HIS A 59 -5.00 -3.50 -5.48
C HIS A 59 -4.63 -4.99 -5.53
N LEU A 60 -4.60 -5.66 -4.37
CA LEU A 60 -4.28 -7.07 -4.19
C LEU A 60 -2.86 -7.44 -4.66
N ASP A 61 -1.95 -6.47 -4.73
CA ASP A 61 -0.54 -6.66 -5.07
C ASP A 61 0.30 -6.75 -3.79
N LEU A 62 0.27 -7.93 -3.16
CA LEU A 62 0.99 -8.18 -1.90
C LEU A 62 2.50 -8.10 -2.09
N ALA A 63 3.02 -8.58 -3.22
CA ALA A 63 4.44 -8.54 -3.52
C ALA A 63 4.93 -7.09 -3.55
N ARG A 64 4.23 -6.21 -4.28
CA ARG A 64 4.58 -4.79 -4.31
C ARG A 64 4.36 -4.11 -2.96
N ALA A 65 3.33 -4.48 -2.21
CA ALA A 65 3.08 -3.93 -0.88
C ALA A 65 4.26 -4.19 0.09
N LEU A 66 4.76 -5.43 0.11
CA LEU A 66 5.92 -5.81 0.93
C LEU A 66 7.19 -5.07 0.53
N HIS A 67 7.44 -4.90 -0.77
CA HIS A 67 8.58 -4.12 -1.26
C HIS A 67 8.46 -2.62 -0.91
N MET A 68 7.25 -2.06 -0.97
CA MET A 68 7.02 -0.66 -0.62
C MET A 68 7.23 -0.40 0.86
N ASN A 69 6.77 -1.28 1.76
CA ASN A 69 7.09 -1.22 3.19
C ASN A 69 6.75 -2.54 3.93
N ALA A 70 7.73 -3.43 4.06
CA ALA A 70 7.55 -4.70 4.77
C ALA A 70 7.21 -4.51 6.26
N LEU A 71 7.80 -3.52 6.95
CA LEU A 71 7.48 -3.24 8.35
C LEU A 71 6.00 -2.87 8.54
N PHE A 72 5.47 -2.03 7.65
CA PHE A 72 4.06 -1.66 7.69
C PHE A 72 3.16 -2.87 7.46
N ILE A 73 3.44 -3.71 6.46
CA ILE A 73 2.59 -4.86 6.15
C ILE A 73 2.64 -5.93 7.26
N LEU A 74 3.83 -6.22 7.80
CA LEU A 74 4.02 -7.32 8.75
C LEU A 74 3.71 -6.94 10.20
N VAL A 75 3.86 -5.66 10.57
CA VAL A 75 3.71 -5.20 11.96
C VAL A 75 2.68 -4.09 12.07
N GLY A 76 2.80 -3.05 11.25
CA GLY A 76 1.91 -1.89 11.30
C GLY A 76 0.44 -2.26 11.03
N LEU A 77 0.17 -3.07 10.02
CA LEU A 77 -1.17 -3.45 9.60
C LEU A 77 -1.85 -4.35 10.63
N PRO A 78 -1.22 -5.41 11.21
CA PRO A 78 -1.79 -6.13 12.33
C PRO A 78 -2.05 -5.25 13.56
N VAL A 79 -1.14 -4.34 13.91
CA VAL A 79 -1.36 -3.39 15.02
C VAL A 79 -2.60 -2.54 14.77
N LEU A 80 -2.74 -1.96 13.58
CA LEU A 80 -3.93 -1.18 13.20
C LEU A 80 -5.20 -2.04 13.21
N ALA A 81 -5.13 -3.30 12.78
CA ALA A 81 -6.27 -4.20 12.81
C ALA A 81 -6.71 -4.51 14.24
N ILE A 82 -5.79 -4.77 15.17
CA ILE A 82 -6.10 -5.00 16.59
C ILE A 82 -6.79 -3.77 17.20
N LEU A 83 -6.24 -2.58 16.98
CA LEU A 83 -6.83 -1.33 17.47
C LEU A 83 -8.21 -1.06 16.86
N GLY A 84 -8.37 -1.33 15.56
CA GLY A 84 -9.67 -1.21 14.90
C GLY A 84 -10.71 -2.19 15.44
N LEU A 85 -10.32 -3.43 15.71
CA LEU A 85 -11.20 -4.44 16.31
C LEU A 85 -11.61 -4.09 17.74
N GLU A 86 -10.69 -3.55 18.55
CA GLU A 86 -10.99 -3.03 19.89
C GLU A 86 -12.06 -1.93 19.84
N MET A 87 -11.96 -1.00 18.89
CA MET A 87 -12.96 0.06 18.70
C MET A 87 -14.34 -0.48 18.29
N MET A 88 -14.40 -1.62 17.61
CA MET A 88 -15.64 -2.22 17.10
C MET A 88 -16.25 -3.25 18.06
N GLN A 89 -15.45 -3.86 18.94
CA GLN A 89 -15.88 -4.98 19.79
C GLN A 89 -15.71 -4.63 21.26
N GLU A 90 -16.82 -4.54 22.00
CA GLU A 90 -16.79 -4.21 23.44
C GLU A 90 -16.04 -5.23 24.32
N LYS A 91 -15.78 -6.44 23.81
CA LYS A 91 -15.09 -7.51 24.52
C LYS A 91 -13.58 -7.53 24.27
N LEU A 92 -13.11 -6.88 23.22
CA LEU A 92 -11.68 -6.69 22.98
C LEU A 92 -11.29 -5.42 23.73
N TYR A 93 -10.39 -5.56 24.69
CA TYR A 93 -9.83 -4.44 25.42
C TYR A 93 -8.32 -4.65 25.53
N VAL A 94 -7.57 -3.71 24.96
CA VAL A 94 -6.12 -3.66 25.05
C VAL A 94 -5.79 -2.65 26.14
N SER A 95 -5.14 -3.12 27.20
CA SER A 95 -4.79 -2.24 28.32
C SER A 95 -4.00 -0.99 27.86
N ALA A 96 -4.16 0.14 28.54
CA ALA A 96 -3.39 1.35 28.26
C ALA A 96 -1.86 1.12 28.32
N ARG A 97 -1.41 0.15 29.14
CA ARG A 97 -0.01 -0.29 29.18
C ARG A 97 0.39 -0.97 27.87
N ALA A 98 -0.42 -1.91 27.37
CA ALA A 98 -0.17 -2.59 26.11
C ALA A 98 -0.15 -1.60 24.92
N HIS A 99 -1.08 -0.64 24.86
CA HIS A 99 -1.05 0.45 23.88
C HIS A 99 0.28 1.21 23.86
N LYS A 100 0.78 1.61 25.04
CA LYS A 100 2.07 2.31 25.17
C LYS A 100 3.23 1.45 24.65
N TRP A 101 3.27 0.16 25.01
CA TRP A 101 4.31 -0.75 24.54
C TRP A 101 4.23 -1.04 23.05
N MET A 102 3.02 -1.16 22.49
CA MET A 102 2.82 -1.30 21.04
C MET A 102 3.33 -0.06 20.30
N ALA A 103 3.00 1.14 20.79
CA ALA A 103 3.47 2.40 20.22
C ALA A 103 4.99 2.53 20.29
N TYR A 104 5.60 2.31 21.46
CA TYR A 104 7.05 2.36 21.61
C TYR A 104 7.76 1.29 20.80
N GLY A 105 7.26 0.06 20.80
CA GLY A 105 7.80 -1.04 20.02
C GLY A 105 7.77 -0.72 18.53
N TYR A 106 6.64 -0.22 18.01
CA TYR A 106 6.53 0.19 16.62
C TYR A 106 7.46 1.36 16.28
N LEU A 107 7.58 2.37 17.15
CA LEU A 107 8.50 3.49 16.93
C LEU A 107 9.96 3.04 16.87
N ILE A 108 10.39 2.19 17.80
CA ILE A 108 11.74 1.62 17.81
C ILE A 108 11.99 0.82 16.53
N LEU A 109 11.06 -0.06 16.16
CA LEU A 109 11.16 -0.84 14.91
C LEU A 109 11.18 0.07 13.68
N ALA A 110 10.39 1.13 13.65
CA ALA A 110 10.36 2.09 12.54
C ALA A 110 11.70 2.83 12.40
N VAL A 111 12.33 3.23 13.50
CA VAL A 111 13.67 3.85 13.48
C VAL A 111 14.71 2.84 12.99
N LEU A 112 14.75 1.64 13.56
CA LEU A 112 15.69 0.59 13.15
C LEU A 112 15.52 0.22 11.68
N PHE A 113 14.27 0.07 11.22
CA PHE A 113 13.94 -0.20 9.83
C PHE A 113 14.34 0.96 8.92
N THR A 114 14.17 2.21 9.35
CA THR A 114 14.62 3.38 8.57
C THR A 114 16.13 3.36 8.40
N ILE A 115 16.88 3.10 9.47
CA ILE A 115 18.34 3.00 9.41
C ILE A 115 18.73 1.87 8.46
N ALA A 116 18.21 0.66 8.70
CA ALA A 116 18.50 -0.51 7.88
C ALA A 116 18.20 -0.25 6.39
N ARG A 117 17.02 0.27 6.06
CA ARG A 117 16.57 0.53 4.68
C ARG A 117 17.43 1.53 3.91
N ASN A 118 18.20 2.37 4.60
CA ASN A 118 19.07 3.36 3.98
C ASN A 118 20.55 2.91 3.90
N ILE A 119 20.87 1.67 4.26
CA ILE A 119 22.21 1.09 4.11
C ILE A 119 22.35 0.48 2.70
N PRO A 120 23.32 0.94 1.87
CA PRO A 120 23.48 0.47 0.49
C PRO A 120 24.25 -0.86 0.39
N LEU A 121 24.04 -1.78 1.34
CA LEU A 121 24.72 -3.09 1.38
C LEU A 121 23.66 -4.20 1.42
N PRO A 122 23.85 -5.31 0.68
CA PRO A 122 23.03 -6.51 0.87
C PRO A 122 23.16 -7.03 2.31
N PRO A 123 22.08 -7.55 2.94
CA PRO A 123 20.72 -7.72 2.40
C PRO A 123 19.83 -6.48 2.55
N PHE A 124 20.30 -5.40 3.18
CA PHE A 124 19.50 -4.22 3.52
C PHE A 124 19.03 -3.41 2.31
N SER A 125 19.77 -3.48 1.20
CA SER A 125 19.35 -2.90 -0.07
C SER A 125 18.01 -3.44 -0.57
N LEU A 126 17.62 -4.67 -0.20
CA LEU A 126 16.31 -5.25 -0.54
C LEU A 126 15.15 -4.55 0.17
N LEU A 127 15.43 -3.88 1.29
CA LEU A 127 14.41 -3.14 2.00
C LEU A 127 14.07 -1.85 1.28
N ALA A 128 15.00 -1.23 0.54
CA ALA A 128 14.77 0.03 -0.16
C ALA A 128 13.66 -0.13 -1.23
N PRO A 129 12.74 0.85 -1.35
CA PRO A 129 11.67 0.78 -2.34
C PRO A 129 12.25 1.05 -3.73
N TYR A 130 11.96 0.16 -4.69
CA TYR A 130 12.33 0.29 -6.10
C TYR A 130 11.10 0.50 -7.01
#